data_AF-A0A544YF89-F1
#
_entry.id   AF-A0A544YF89-F1
#
_cell.length_a   1.000
_cell.length_b   1.000
_cell.length_c   1.000
_cell.angle_alpha   90.00
_cell.angle_beta   90.00
_cell.angle_gamma   90.00
#
_symmetry.space_group_name_H-M   'P 1'
#
loop_
_entity.id
_entity.type
_entity.pdbx_description
1 polymer ?
#
loop_
_entity_poly.entity_id
_entity_poly.type
_entity_poly.pdbx_seq_one_letter_code
_entity_poly.pdbx_strand_id
1 'polypeptide(L)'
;MRIGSVLLSLLLLGGCGQVRTVPVSGERHGAAAPHPRFGTQRHLDPDLLRFRLAGTQRGAPGPRLPAVPPPRHVDCKRHKCVALTFDDGPGEQTGHVLDLLAAHHARATFFLLGQMITDKTRDLVRRMAAEGHEIGNHSWDHASLPGLSSDALRRELDRTQEAVRKATGVTMRLMRPPYGATSQAVDHETKQSGLAQILWAVDTLDWLNRNPKVIAQRSVAAKPGDIVLMHDIHPTTVEAVPRLLDELDRKGFTYVTVSELLGGTTPGKKYTNR
;
A
#
# COMPACT_ATOMS: atom_id res chain seq x y z
N MET A 1 -4.57 53.61 19.93
CA MET A 1 -4.49 53.24 21.37
C MET A 1 -4.97 51.80 21.49
N ARG A 2 -4.22 50.79 21.98
CA ARG A 2 -2.98 50.69 22.73
C ARG A 2 -2.20 49.45 22.23
N ILE A 3 -0.89 49.53 22.39
CA ILE A 3 0.17 48.58 22.03
C ILE A 3 0.34 47.58 23.19
N GLY A 4 0.75 46.35 22.91
CA GLY A 4 1.10 45.36 23.93
C GLY A 4 2.19 44.39 23.45
N SER A 5 3.44 44.83 23.54
CA SER A 5 4.65 44.02 23.36
C SER A 5 4.94 43.21 24.63
N VAL A 6 5.39 41.96 24.50
CA VAL A 6 6.05 41.22 25.58
C VAL A 6 7.42 40.76 25.09
N LEU A 7 8.43 41.39 25.67
CA LEU A 7 9.84 41.01 25.63
C LEU A 7 10.08 39.87 26.63
N LEU A 8 10.83 38.84 26.26
CA LEU A 8 11.49 37.97 27.24
C LEU A 8 12.92 37.71 26.79
N SER A 9 13.84 38.44 27.43
CA SER A 9 15.27 38.16 27.43
C SER A 9 15.60 37.44 28.72
N LEU A 10 16.30 36.31 28.66
CA LEU A 10 17.17 35.89 29.75
C LEU A 10 18.44 35.26 29.17
N LEU A 11 19.55 35.72 29.74
CA LEU A 11 20.93 35.57 29.34
C LEU A 11 21.60 34.84 30.51
N LEU A 12 22.54 33.91 30.23
CA LEU A 12 23.88 33.79 30.83
C LEU A 12 24.41 32.36 31.04
N LEU A 13 25.65 32.20 30.55
CA LEU A 13 26.81 31.46 31.10
C LEU A 13 26.70 29.92 31.17
N GLY A 14 27.68 29.12 30.76
CA GLY A 14 29.11 29.29 30.52
C GLY A 14 29.79 27.97 30.92
N GLY A 15 30.88 27.57 30.28
CA GLY A 15 31.71 26.46 30.79
C GLY A 15 32.48 25.66 29.74
N CYS A 16 33.80 25.85 29.74
CA CYS A 16 34.81 25.23 28.89
C CYS A 16 35.04 23.73 29.14
N GLY A 17 35.50 23.01 28.11
CA GLY A 17 36.15 21.71 28.24
C GLY A 17 36.98 21.38 27.00
N GLN A 18 38.29 21.65 27.05
CA GLN A 18 39.28 21.23 26.05
C GLN A 18 39.60 19.74 26.22
N VAL A 19 39.71 19.00 25.12
CA VAL A 19 40.32 17.66 25.10
C VAL A 19 41.57 17.71 24.23
N ARG A 20 42.71 17.31 24.79
CA ARG A 20 43.99 17.18 24.10
C ARG A 20 44.52 15.75 24.16
N THR A 21 44.98 15.33 22.99
CA THR A 21 46.13 14.46 22.67
C THR A 21 46.09 12.93 22.84
N VAL A 22 46.42 12.30 21.71
CA VAL A 22 46.78 10.91 21.39
C VAL A 22 48.21 10.59 21.87
N PRO A 23 48.57 9.31 22.04
CA PRO A 23 49.74 8.83 21.29
C PRO A 23 49.56 7.45 20.61
N VAL A 24 50.32 7.29 19.54
CA VAL A 24 50.51 6.12 18.68
C VAL A 24 51.68 5.28 19.17
N SER A 25 51.58 3.95 19.06
CA SER A 25 52.69 2.98 18.95
C SER A 25 52.08 1.67 18.45
N GLY A 26 52.66 0.82 17.60
CA GLY A 26 53.92 0.71 16.87
C GLY A 26 53.95 -0.70 16.27
N GLU A 27 54.33 -0.85 15.00
CA GLU A 27 54.42 -2.13 14.26
C GLU A 27 55.52 -3.09 14.78
N ARG A 28 55.39 -4.39 14.47
CA ARG A 28 56.52 -5.24 14.02
C ARG A 28 56.06 -6.56 13.35
N HIS A 29 56.80 -6.93 12.30
CA HIS A 29 56.71 -8.10 11.43
C HIS A 29 57.12 -9.45 12.07
N GLY A 30 56.72 -10.58 11.44
CA GLY A 30 57.33 -11.89 11.70
C GLY A 30 56.72 -13.11 10.97
N ALA A 31 57.27 -13.38 9.78
CA ALA A 31 57.36 -14.60 8.94
C ALA A 31 56.82 -16.01 9.33
N ALA A 32 56.33 -16.67 8.27
CA ALA A 32 56.59 -18.04 7.78
C ALA A 32 55.92 -19.30 8.39
N ALA A 33 55.46 -20.15 7.46
CA ALA A 33 54.75 -21.43 7.61
C ALA A 33 55.67 -22.65 7.76
N PRO A 34 55.08 -23.81 8.12
CA PRO A 34 55.49 -25.08 7.52
C PRO A 34 54.31 -25.92 7.00
N HIS A 35 54.53 -26.63 5.89
CA HIS A 35 53.69 -27.74 5.40
C HIS A 35 53.92 -29.01 6.24
N PRO A 36 52.93 -29.93 6.29
CA PRO A 36 53.23 -31.28 5.82
C PRO A 36 52.09 -32.03 5.08
N ARG A 37 52.52 -32.71 4.02
CA ARG A 37 52.33 -34.11 3.58
C ARG A 37 50.92 -34.74 3.47
N PHE A 38 50.72 -35.31 2.27
CA PHE A 38 49.67 -36.21 1.81
C PHE A 38 49.50 -37.49 2.64
N GLY A 39 48.24 -37.88 2.85
CA GLY A 39 47.81 -39.20 3.29
C GLY A 39 46.45 -39.52 2.69
N THR A 40 46.37 -40.63 1.95
CA THR A 40 45.23 -41.11 1.17
C THR A 40 44.20 -41.83 2.03
N GLN A 41 42.97 -41.32 2.05
CA GLN A 41 41.76 -42.12 2.24
C GLN A 41 40.60 -41.38 1.57
N ARG A 42 40.08 -41.94 0.47
CA ARG A 42 38.86 -41.41 -0.19
C ARG A 42 37.67 -41.74 0.70
N HIS A 43 37.45 -40.90 1.71
CA HIS A 43 36.15 -40.83 2.35
C HIS A 43 35.23 -40.08 1.38
N LEU A 44 34.18 -40.75 0.89
CA LEU A 44 33.09 -40.05 0.23
C LEU A 44 32.44 -39.15 1.28
N ASP A 45 32.80 -37.88 1.24
CA ASP A 45 32.23 -36.85 2.08
C ASP A 45 30.72 -36.71 1.74
N PRO A 46 29.81 -36.98 2.69
CA PRO A 46 28.37 -36.89 2.47
C PRO A 46 27.91 -35.46 2.13
N ASP A 47 28.68 -34.43 2.48
CA ASP A 47 28.39 -33.03 2.14
C ASP A 47 28.76 -32.70 0.68
N LEU A 48 29.83 -33.30 0.16
CA LEU A 48 30.16 -33.25 -1.27
C LEU A 48 29.14 -33.99 -2.15
N LEU A 49 28.49 -35.03 -1.61
CA LEU A 49 27.38 -35.73 -2.29
C LEU A 49 26.10 -34.86 -2.30
N ARG A 50 25.83 -34.12 -1.21
CA ARG A 50 24.74 -33.13 -1.18
C ARG A 50 24.95 -32.00 -2.18
N PHE A 51 26.18 -31.52 -2.34
CA PHE A 51 26.49 -30.48 -3.34
C PHE A 51 26.41 -31.00 -4.78
N ARG A 52 26.75 -32.28 -5.03
CA ARG A 52 26.60 -32.91 -6.36
C ARG A 52 25.17 -33.35 -6.71
N LEU A 53 24.28 -33.49 -5.73
CA LEU A 53 22.84 -33.75 -5.95
C LEU A 53 22.00 -32.47 -5.98
N ALA A 54 22.55 -31.32 -5.58
CA ALA A 54 21.90 -30.01 -5.74
C ALA A 54 21.91 -29.52 -7.22
N GLY A 55 22.69 -30.15 -8.09
CA GLY A 55 22.84 -29.77 -9.50
C GLY A 55 21.77 -30.28 -10.48
N THR A 56 20.73 -30.96 -10.01
CA THR A 56 19.72 -31.60 -10.90
C THR A 56 18.26 -31.27 -10.59
N GLN A 57 17.95 -30.28 -9.76
CA GLN A 57 16.57 -29.76 -9.70
C GLN A 57 16.32 -28.75 -10.81
N ARG A 58 16.16 -29.27 -12.04
CA ARG A 58 15.43 -28.54 -13.08
C ARG A 58 13.98 -28.41 -12.61
N GLY A 59 13.56 -27.17 -12.35
CA GLY A 59 12.15 -26.83 -12.18
C GLY A 59 11.67 -26.61 -10.75
N ALA A 60 12.36 -25.79 -9.95
CA ALA A 60 11.67 -25.12 -8.86
C ALA A 60 10.49 -24.34 -9.48
N PRO A 61 9.23 -24.59 -9.08
CA PRO A 61 8.11 -23.81 -9.58
C PRO A 61 8.39 -22.34 -9.24
N GLY A 62 8.23 -21.46 -10.22
CA GLY A 62 8.34 -20.02 -10.01
C GLY A 62 7.47 -19.55 -8.84
N PRO A 63 7.67 -18.33 -8.33
CA PRO A 63 6.91 -17.82 -7.19
C PRO A 63 5.41 -18.01 -7.43
N ARG A 64 4.74 -18.80 -6.58
CA ARG A 64 3.31 -19.03 -6.71
C ARG A 64 2.57 -17.72 -6.44
N LEU A 65 1.57 -17.43 -7.25
CA LEU A 65 0.66 -16.31 -7.00
C LEU A 65 -0.07 -16.52 -5.66
N PRO A 66 -0.47 -15.43 -4.97
CA PRO A 66 -1.23 -15.53 -3.74
C PRO A 66 -2.57 -16.25 -3.99
N ALA A 67 -3.02 -17.04 -3.00
CA ALA A 67 -4.37 -17.57 -3.01
C ALA A 67 -5.34 -16.44 -2.65
N VAL A 68 -6.09 -15.94 -3.63
CA VAL A 68 -7.09 -14.89 -3.44
C VAL A 68 -8.39 -15.53 -2.93
N PRO A 69 -8.93 -15.10 -1.76
CA PRO A 69 -10.20 -15.62 -1.26
C PRO A 69 -11.34 -15.38 -2.26
N PRO A 70 -12.38 -16.24 -2.28
CA PRO A 70 -13.54 -15.98 -3.13
C PRO A 70 -14.26 -14.68 -2.71
N PRO A 71 -14.96 -14.02 -3.64
CA PRO A 71 -15.81 -12.88 -3.32
C PRO A 71 -16.81 -13.23 -2.21
N ARG A 72 -16.99 -12.33 -1.24
CA ARG A 72 -18.00 -12.48 -0.20
C ARG A 72 -19.29 -11.79 -0.64
N HIS A 73 -20.42 -12.34 -0.22
CA HIS A 73 -21.71 -11.69 -0.41
C HIS A 73 -22.22 -11.16 0.93
N VAL A 74 -22.39 -9.84 1.05
CA VAL A 74 -22.91 -9.17 2.24
C VAL A 74 -24.20 -8.44 1.88
N ASP A 75 -25.30 -8.71 2.59
CA ASP A 75 -26.55 -7.99 2.38
C ASP A 75 -26.50 -6.60 3.02
N CYS A 76 -25.95 -5.63 2.28
CA CYS A 76 -25.88 -4.25 2.73
C CYS A 76 -27.25 -3.55 2.82
N LYS A 77 -28.38 -4.21 2.50
CA LYS A 77 -29.72 -3.71 2.88
C LYS A 77 -30.05 -4.03 4.34
N ARG A 78 -29.42 -5.06 4.92
CA ARG A 78 -29.63 -5.51 6.30
C ARG A 78 -28.51 -5.09 7.23
N HIS A 79 -27.31 -4.92 6.71
CA HIS A 79 -26.12 -4.49 7.47
C HIS A 79 -25.72 -3.06 7.13
N LYS A 80 -25.18 -2.34 8.11
CA LYS A 80 -24.63 -1.00 7.90
C LYS A 80 -23.27 -1.09 7.20
N CYS A 81 -23.27 -1.29 5.88
CA CYS A 81 -22.01 -1.44 5.15
C CYS A 81 -21.30 -0.10 4.93
N VAL A 82 -19.96 -0.12 4.97
CA VAL A 82 -19.11 1.00 4.53
C VAL A 82 -17.91 0.45 3.76
N ALA A 83 -17.55 1.11 2.66
CA ALA A 83 -16.33 0.79 1.92
C ALA A 83 -15.24 1.80 2.26
N LEU A 84 -14.26 1.36 3.05
CA LEU A 84 -13.03 2.11 3.27
C LEU A 84 -12.13 1.92 2.05
N THR A 85 -11.63 3.03 1.50
CA THR A 85 -10.78 3.00 0.31
C THR A 85 -9.50 3.81 0.50
N PHE A 86 -8.40 3.32 -0.05
CA PHE A 86 -7.07 3.93 0.07
C PHE A 86 -6.45 4.10 -1.32
N ASP A 87 -6.03 5.32 -1.64
CA ASP A 87 -5.44 5.68 -2.93
C ASP A 87 -3.90 5.84 -2.82
N ASP A 88 -3.24 5.93 -3.98
CA ASP A 88 -1.82 6.23 -4.21
C ASP A 88 -0.78 5.17 -3.80
N GLY A 89 -1.19 4.18 -3.01
CA GLY A 89 -0.33 3.09 -2.57
C GLY A 89 0.13 2.14 -3.70
N PRO A 90 0.95 1.13 -3.36
CA PRO A 90 1.46 0.84 -2.01
C PRO A 90 2.64 1.74 -1.61
N GLY A 91 2.68 2.16 -0.34
CA GLY A 91 3.76 2.93 0.29
C GLY A 91 4.39 2.23 1.49
N GLU A 92 5.26 2.94 2.20
CA GLU A 92 6.00 2.41 3.37
C GLU A 92 5.08 1.93 4.50
N GLN A 93 3.96 2.62 4.72
CA GLN A 93 3.04 2.37 5.84
C GLN A 93 1.88 1.42 5.49
N THR A 94 1.71 1.07 4.21
CA THR A 94 0.64 0.19 3.74
C THR A 94 0.58 -1.13 4.52
N GLY A 95 1.74 -1.72 4.82
CA GLY A 95 1.80 -2.96 5.61
C GLY A 95 1.16 -2.82 6.99
N HIS A 96 1.37 -1.68 7.66
CA HIS A 96 0.77 -1.41 8.96
C HIS A 96 -0.75 -1.20 8.87
N VAL A 97 -1.23 -0.54 7.81
CA VAL A 97 -2.68 -0.40 7.56
C VAL A 97 -3.34 -1.76 7.36
N LEU A 98 -2.70 -2.69 6.62
CA LEU A 98 -3.20 -4.06 6.46
C LEU A 98 -3.32 -4.78 7.81
N ASP A 99 -2.31 -4.65 8.68
CA ASP A 99 -2.34 -5.27 10.02
C ASP A 99 -3.48 -4.72 10.88
N LEU A 100 -3.72 -3.40 10.82
CA LEU A 100 -4.83 -2.75 11.51
C LEU A 100 -6.18 -3.21 10.97
N LEU A 101 -6.35 -3.31 9.65
CA LEU A 101 -7.57 -3.81 9.04
C LEU A 101 -7.84 -5.27 9.45
N ALA A 102 -6.80 -6.11 9.46
CA ALA A 102 -6.90 -7.50 9.88
C ALA A 102 -7.37 -7.65 11.33
N ALA A 103 -6.88 -6.79 12.24
CA ALA A 103 -7.29 -6.79 13.66
C ALA A 103 -8.79 -6.49 13.86
N HIS A 104 -9.41 -5.77 12.92
CA HIS A 104 -10.85 -5.46 12.92
C HIS A 104 -11.66 -6.37 11.98
N HIS A 105 -11.05 -7.42 11.42
CA HIS A 105 -11.65 -8.26 10.38
C HIS A 105 -12.22 -7.45 9.19
N ALA A 106 -11.59 -6.32 8.90
CA ALA A 106 -12.04 -5.36 7.90
C ALA A 106 -11.48 -5.71 6.51
N ARG A 107 -12.35 -5.69 5.50
CA ARG A 107 -11.94 -5.64 4.09
C ARG A 107 -12.06 -4.20 3.59
N ALA A 108 -11.15 -3.83 2.70
CA ALA A 108 -11.02 -2.49 2.14
C ALA A 108 -10.75 -2.58 0.63
N THR A 109 -10.77 -1.45 -0.05
CA THR A 109 -10.38 -1.37 -1.47
C THR A 109 -9.18 -0.43 -1.64
N PHE A 110 -8.10 -0.92 -2.24
CA PHE A 110 -6.89 -0.14 -2.49
C PHE A 110 -6.80 0.22 -3.97
N PHE A 111 -6.85 1.51 -4.32
CA PHE A 111 -6.64 1.99 -5.68
C PHE A 111 -5.16 2.31 -5.87
N LEU A 112 -4.46 1.42 -6.58
CA LEU A 112 -3.01 1.46 -6.66
C LEU A 112 -2.52 2.23 -7.89
N LEU A 113 -1.44 2.98 -7.69
CA LEU A 113 -0.65 3.51 -8.78
C LEU A 113 0.26 2.43 -9.35
N GLY A 114 0.21 2.22 -10.66
CA GLY A 114 1.01 1.19 -11.32
C GLY A 114 2.52 1.36 -11.09
N GLN A 115 3.01 2.61 -11.09
CA GLN A 115 4.42 2.91 -10.85
C GLN A 115 4.90 2.58 -9.43
N MET A 116 3.98 2.51 -8.47
CA MET A 116 4.29 2.17 -7.07
C MET A 116 4.43 0.67 -6.85
N ILE A 117 4.13 -0.16 -7.86
CA ILE A 117 4.31 -1.62 -7.82
C ILE A 117 5.73 -1.97 -8.28
N THR A 118 6.65 -1.94 -7.32
CA THR A 118 8.08 -2.23 -7.51
C THR A 118 8.45 -3.57 -6.89
N ASP A 119 9.70 -4.03 -7.05
CA ASP A 119 10.18 -5.21 -6.33
C ASP A 119 10.08 -5.08 -4.81
N LYS A 120 10.15 -3.86 -4.26
CA LYS A 120 10.08 -3.60 -2.81
C LYS A 120 8.65 -3.65 -2.26
N THR A 121 7.66 -3.36 -3.08
CA THR A 121 6.26 -3.21 -2.66
C THR A 121 5.35 -4.30 -3.21
N ARG A 122 5.83 -5.12 -4.15
CA ARG A 122 5.07 -6.22 -4.77
C ARG A 122 4.44 -7.16 -3.75
N ASP A 123 5.14 -7.45 -2.65
CA ASP A 123 4.62 -8.36 -1.62
C ASP A 123 3.47 -7.74 -0.82
N LEU A 124 3.40 -6.40 -0.71
CA LEU A 124 2.22 -5.72 -0.14
C LEU A 124 0.99 -5.89 -1.04
N VAL A 125 1.16 -5.79 -2.36
CA VAL A 125 0.07 -6.02 -3.33
C VAL A 125 -0.42 -7.47 -3.26
N ARG A 126 0.49 -8.43 -3.09
CA ARG A 126 0.14 -9.84 -2.88
C ARG A 126 -0.60 -10.05 -1.57
N ARG A 127 -0.17 -9.40 -0.49
CA ARG A 127 -0.85 -9.42 0.81
C ARG A 127 -2.26 -8.87 0.71
N MET A 128 -2.48 -7.71 0.08
CA MET A 128 -3.81 -7.15 -0.15
C MET A 128 -4.76 -8.20 -0.76
N ALA A 129 -4.32 -8.86 -1.84
CA ALA A 129 -5.10 -9.88 -2.53
C ALA A 129 -5.34 -11.14 -1.67
N ALA A 130 -4.30 -11.63 -0.96
CA ALA A 130 -4.38 -12.81 -0.11
C ALA A 130 -5.27 -12.61 1.13
N GLU A 131 -5.25 -11.41 1.70
CA GLU A 131 -6.04 -11.03 2.88
C GLU A 131 -7.49 -10.67 2.50
N GLY A 132 -7.83 -10.69 1.20
CA GLY A 132 -9.20 -10.52 0.69
C GLY A 132 -9.64 -9.06 0.53
N HIS A 133 -8.70 -8.12 0.51
CA HIS A 133 -8.97 -6.75 0.08
C HIS A 133 -9.17 -6.71 -1.44
N GLU A 134 -9.91 -5.71 -1.90
CA GLU A 134 -10.06 -5.46 -3.33
C GLU A 134 -8.96 -4.53 -3.83
N ILE A 135 -8.44 -4.81 -5.02
CA ILE A 135 -7.43 -3.98 -5.68
C ILE A 135 -8.10 -3.30 -6.87
N GLY A 136 -8.03 -1.97 -6.89
CA GLY A 136 -8.52 -1.11 -7.95
C GLY A 136 -7.37 -0.39 -8.66
N ASN A 137 -7.65 0.07 -9.88
CA ASN A 137 -6.68 0.77 -10.71
C ASN A 137 -6.72 2.28 -10.43
N HIS A 138 -5.59 2.93 -10.18
CA HIS A 138 -5.51 4.38 -9.97
C HIS A 138 -4.69 5.13 -11.03
N SER A 139 -4.63 4.60 -12.25
CA SER A 139 -3.68 5.02 -13.29
C SER A 139 -2.24 4.55 -13.02
N TRP A 140 -1.32 4.86 -13.93
CA TRP A 140 0.10 4.50 -13.81
C TRP A 140 0.85 5.50 -12.93
N ASP A 141 0.77 6.80 -13.25
CA ASP A 141 1.56 7.86 -12.61
C ASP A 141 0.75 9.00 -11.98
N HIS A 142 -0.57 8.81 -11.82
CA HIS A 142 -1.51 9.78 -11.25
C HIS A 142 -1.78 10.99 -12.17
N ALA A 143 -1.56 10.88 -13.49
CA ALA A 143 -1.96 11.90 -14.44
C ALA A 143 -3.48 12.16 -14.45
N SER A 144 -3.88 13.43 -14.65
CA SER A 144 -5.28 13.78 -14.89
C SER A 144 -5.74 13.25 -16.26
N LEU A 145 -6.62 12.25 -16.24
CA LEU A 145 -7.01 11.49 -17.43
C LEU A 145 -7.76 12.31 -18.52
N PRO A 146 -8.64 13.27 -18.20
CA PRO A 146 -9.38 14.02 -19.22
C PRO A 146 -8.52 14.79 -20.23
N GLY A 147 -7.28 15.14 -19.89
CA GLY A 147 -6.36 15.88 -20.75
C GLY A 147 -5.47 15.00 -21.63
N LEU A 148 -5.55 13.68 -21.49
CA LEU A 148 -4.70 12.74 -22.22
C LEU A 148 -5.27 12.42 -23.60
N SER A 149 -4.40 12.09 -24.55
CA SER A 149 -4.81 11.43 -25.78
C SER A 149 -5.36 10.03 -25.47
N SER A 150 -6.19 9.48 -26.36
CA SER A 150 -6.77 8.14 -26.17
C SER A 150 -5.72 7.06 -25.91
N ASP A 151 -4.58 7.11 -26.60
CA ASP A 151 -3.50 6.16 -26.40
C ASP A 151 -2.77 6.35 -25.07
N ALA A 152 -2.58 7.60 -24.63
CA ALA A 152 -1.97 7.88 -23.33
C ALA A 152 -2.88 7.42 -22.19
N LEU A 153 -4.18 7.70 -22.29
CA LEU A 153 -5.19 7.25 -21.32
C LEU A 153 -5.25 5.72 -21.26
N ARG A 154 -5.29 5.03 -22.40
CA ARG A 154 -5.21 3.56 -22.47
C ARG A 154 -3.97 3.03 -21.76
N ARG A 155 -2.80 3.63 -22.03
CA ARG A 155 -1.52 3.21 -21.42
C ARG A 155 -1.51 3.40 -19.90
N GLU A 156 -2.10 4.47 -19.39
CA GLU A 156 -2.26 4.68 -17.94
C GLU A 156 -2.99 3.50 -17.28
N LEU A 157 -4.07 3.02 -17.90
CA LEU A 157 -4.88 1.94 -17.34
C LEU A 157 -4.24 0.57 -17.55
N ASP A 158 -3.80 0.26 -18.77
CA ASP A 158 -3.31 -1.08 -19.15
C ASP A 158 -2.01 -1.46 -18.44
N ARG A 159 -1.08 -0.50 -18.27
CA ARG A 159 0.18 -0.77 -17.56
C ARG A 159 -0.06 -1.10 -16.09
N THR A 160 -1.01 -0.41 -15.46
CA THR A 160 -1.41 -0.68 -14.08
C THR A 160 -2.14 -2.02 -13.96
N GLN A 161 -3.05 -2.35 -14.89
CA GLN A 161 -3.67 -3.67 -14.98
C GLN A 161 -2.61 -4.79 -15.06
N GLU A 162 -1.62 -4.64 -15.93
CA GLU A 162 -0.55 -5.63 -16.11
C GLU A 162 0.31 -5.77 -14.85
N ALA A 163 0.69 -4.66 -14.20
CA ALA A 163 1.52 -4.70 -13.01
C ALA A 163 0.86 -5.48 -11.86
N VAL A 164 -0.43 -5.23 -11.60
CA VAL A 164 -1.21 -5.97 -10.60
C VAL A 164 -1.40 -7.43 -11.00
N ARG A 165 -1.75 -7.70 -12.27
CA ARG A 165 -1.94 -9.07 -12.76
C ARG A 165 -0.67 -9.90 -12.66
N LYS A 166 0.51 -9.35 -12.96
CA LYS A 166 1.80 -10.04 -12.77
C LYS A 166 2.10 -10.33 -11.30
N ALA A 167 1.73 -9.41 -10.40
CA ALA A 167 1.99 -9.57 -8.98
C ALA A 167 1.08 -10.62 -8.33
N THR A 168 -0.19 -10.67 -8.74
CA THR A 168 -1.26 -11.34 -7.98
C THR A 168 -2.13 -12.32 -8.78
N GLY A 169 -2.14 -12.22 -10.11
CA GLY A 169 -3.12 -12.88 -10.98
C GLY A 169 -4.47 -12.17 -11.07
N VAL A 170 -4.69 -11.10 -10.30
CA VAL A 170 -5.96 -10.36 -10.29
C VAL A 170 -6.06 -9.47 -11.53
N THR A 171 -7.21 -9.56 -12.20
CA THR A 171 -7.65 -8.56 -13.18
C THR A 171 -8.62 -7.62 -12.47
N MET A 172 -8.20 -6.36 -12.26
CA MET A 172 -9.04 -5.38 -11.57
C MET A 172 -10.25 -5.02 -12.44
N ARG A 173 -11.37 -4.73 -11.78
CA ARG A 173 -12.66 -4.35 -12.40
C ARG A 173 -13.10 -2.93 -12.04
N LEU A 174 -12.37 -2.30 -11.14
CA LEU A 174 -12.63 -0.97 -10.63
C LEU A 174 -11.44 -0.08 -10.96
N MET A 175 -11.72 1.18 -11.25
CA MET A 175 -10.71 2.21 -11.34
C MET A 175 -11.21 3.48 -10.67
N ARG A 176 -10.33 4.22 -10.02
CA ARG A 176 -10.62 5.56 -9.52
C ARG A 176 -9.82 6.56 -10.34
N PRO A 177 -10.46 7.50 -11.05
CA PRO A 177 -9.72 8.52 -11.78
C PRO A 177 -8.95 9.41 -10.79
N PRO A 178 -7.64 9.66 -10.98
CA PRO A 178 -6.91 10.66 -10.23
C PRO A 178 -7.68 11.98 -10.12
N TYR A 179 -7.69 12.58 -8.93
CA TYR A 179 -8.43 13.81 -8.60
C TYR A 179 -9.96 13.71 -8.76
N GLY A 180 -10.52 12.52 -9.01
CA GLY A 180 -11.92 12.35 -9.43
C GLY A 180 -12.19 12.92 -10.83
N ALA A 181 -11.15 13.24 -11.60
CA ALA A 181 -11.26 13.91 -12.89
C ALA A 181 -11.71 12.93 -13.98
N THR A 182 -12.88 13.19 -14.57
CA THR A 182 -13.51 12.32 -15.56
C THR A 182 -13.97 13.10 -16.79
N SER A 183 -14.12 12.41 -17.92
CA SER A 183 -14.69 12.93 -19.16
C SER A 183 -15.37 11.81 -19.95
N GLN A 184 -16.01 12.14 -21.08
CA GLN A 184 -16.55 11.12 -21.99
C GLN A 184 -15.45 10.19 -22.55
N ALA A 185 -14.23 10.71 -22.73
CA ALA A 185 -13.09 9.89 -23.16
C ALA A 185 -12.69 8.87 -22.08
N VAL A 186 -12.69 9.29 -20.80
CA VAL A 186 -12.46 8.39 -19.65
C VAL A 186 -13.57 7.35 -19.55
N ASP A 187 -14.84 7.75 -19.71
CA ASP A 187 -15.99 6.82 -19.72
C ASP A 187 -15.86 5.77 -20.81
N HIS A 188 -15.48 6.20 -22.02
CA HIS A 188 -15.28 5.30 -23.13
C HIS A 188 -14.13 4.31 -22.88
N GLU A 189 -12.96 4.79 -22.46
CA GLU A 189 -11.82 3.89 -22.26
C GLU A 189 -12.05 2.93 -21.09
N THR A 190 -12.57 3.42 -19.95
CA THR A 190 -12.88 2.55 -18.81
C THR A 190 -13.93 1.50 -19.18
N LYS A 191 -14.89 1.81 -20.06
CA LYS A 191 -15.78 0.80 -20.65
C LYS A 191 -15.03 -0.26 -21.47
N GLN A 192 -14.09 0.14 -22.33
CA GLN A 192 -13.30 -0.78 -23.14
C GLN A 192 -12.39 -1.67 -22.29
N SER A 193 -11.80 -1.12 -21.23
CA SER A 193 -10.93 -1.86 -20.29
C SER A 193 -11.71 -2.72 -19.28
N GLY A 194 -13.05 -2.71 -19.31
CA GLY A 194 -13.87 -3.47 -18.36
C GLY A 194 -13.86 -2.92 -16.93
N LEU A 195 -13.58 -1.62 -16.77
CA LEU A 195 -13.42 -0.93 -15.50
C LEU A 195 -14.63 -0.03 -15.20
N ALA A 196 -15.21 -0.17 -14.01
CA ALA A 196 -16.12 0.84 -13.47
C ALA A 196 -15.34 1.96 -12.78
N GLN A 197 -15.84 3.18 -12.85
CA GLN A 197 -15.23 4.34 -12.19
C GLN A 197 -15.80 4.52 -10.78
N ILE A 198 -14.91 4.55 -9.79
CA ILE A 198 -15.27 4.68 -8.38
C ILE A 198 -14.76 6.00 -7.86
N LEU A 199 -15.71 6.86 -7.47
CA LEU A 199 -15.46 8.11 -6.75
C LEU A 199 -15.69 7.85 -5.25
N TRP A 200 -16.22 8.83 -4.53
CA TRP A 200 -16.48 8.74 -3.10
C TRP A 200 -17.67 9.63 -2.71
N ALA A 201 -18.32 9.26 -1.61
CA ALA A 201 -19.34 10.08 -0.97
C ALA A 201 -18.75 10.89 0.20
N VAL A 202 -17.66 10.37 0.80
CA VAL A 202 -16.96 11.01 1.91
C VAL A 202 -15.51 11.25 1.51
N ASP A 203 -15.13 12.52 1.43
CA ASP A 203 -13.74 12.96 1.34
C ASP A 203 -13.25 13.30 2.75
N THR A 204 -12.23 12.58 3.23
CA THR A 204 -11.63 12.85 4.54
C THR A 204 -10.73 14.08 4.52
N LEU A 205 -10.31 14.52 3.33
CA LEU A 205 -9.31 15.55 3.08
C LEU A 205 -8.02 15.27 3.86
N ASP A 206 -7.64 14.00 3.99
CA ASP A 206 -6.44 13.55 4.67
C ASP A 206 -5.16 13.96 3.93
N TRP A 207 -5.23 14.05 2.60
CA TRP A 207 -4.19 14.64 1.75
C TRP A 207 -3.89 16.10 2.09
N LEU A 208 -4.90 16.85 2.56
CA LEU A 208 -4.77 18.25 2.96
C LEU A 208 -4.47 18.43 4.46
N ASN A 209 -5.13 17.65 5.30
CA ASN A 209 -5.09 17.80 6.75
C ASN A 209 -3.85 17.14 7.35
N ARG A 210 -3.36 17.67 8.47
CA ARG A 210 -2.24 17.11 9.24
C ARG A 210 -2.65 16.66 10.64
N ASN A 211 -3.95 16.58 10.91
CA ASN A 211 -4.51 16.15 12.19
C ASN A 211 -5.28 14.83 12.07
N PRO A 212 -4.73 13.72 12.60
CA PRO A 212 -5.37 12.40 12.57
C PRO A 212 -6.77 12.38 13.17
N LYS A 213 -7.05 13.20 14.20
CA LYS A 213 -8.38 13.24 14.84
C LYS A 213 -9.44 13.77 13.88
N VAL A 214 -9.10 14.77 13.07
CA VAL A 214 -10.02 15.34 12.07
C VAL A 214 -10.25 14.35 10.94
N ILE A 215 -9.20 13.64 10.51
CA ILE A 215 -9.30 12.58 9.49
C ILE A 215 -10.24 11.46 9.97
N ALA A 216 -10.04 10.98 11.20
CA ALA A 216 -10.93 9.99 11.81
C ALA A 216 -12.36 10.49 11.92
N GLN A 217 -12.57 11.72 12.43
CA GLN A 217 -13.90 12.32 12.59
C GLN A 217 -14.67 12.41 11.26
N ARG A 218 -13.98 12.77 10.17
CA ARG A 218 -14.58 12.81 8.83
C ARG A 218 -14.87 11.42 8.29
N SER A 219 -13.96 10.47 8.50
CA SER A 219 -14.14 9.07 8.10
C SER A 219 -15.39 8.47 8.74
N VAL A 220 -15.59 8.69 10.04
CA VAL A 220 -16.73 8.14 10.79
C VAL A 220 -18.04 8.88 10.53
N ALA A 221 -18.02 10.01 9.83
CA ALA A 221 -19.23 10.71 9.38
C ALA A 221 -19.94 9.97 8.24
N ALA A 222 -19.31 8.91 7.71
CA ALA A 222 -19.91 8.01 6.73
C ALA A 222 -21.26 7.45 7.19
N LYS A 223 -22.16 7.33 6.22
CA LYS A 223 -23.45 6.67 6.32
C LYS A 223 -23.37 5.25 5.75
N PRO A 224 -24.30 4.35 6.13
CA PRO A 224 -24.42 3.07 5.47
C PRO A 224 -24.57 3.24 3.95
N GLY A 225 -23.72 2.59 3.17
CA GLY A 225 -23.68 2.76 1.72
C GLY A 225 -22.54 3.62 1.20
N ASP A 226 -21.82 4.34 2.06
CA ASP A 226 -20.79 5.28 1.62
C ASP A 226 -19.47 4.61 1.24
N ILE A 227 -18.81 5.21 0.24
CA ILE A 227 -17.42 4.95 -0.12
C ILE A 227 -16.59 6.11 0.44
N VAL A 228 -15.58 5.80 1.26
CA VAL A 228 -14.74 6.77 1.98
C VAL A 228 -13.37 6.85 1.32
N LEU A 229 -12.97 8.05 0.87
CA LEU A 229 -11.65 8.33 0.30
C LEU A 229 -10.62 8.64 1.40
N MET A 230 -9.50 7.91 1.37
CA MET A 230 -8.30 8.10 2.18
C MET A 230 -7.05 7.73 1.36
N HIS A 231 -5.87 7.98 1.91
CA HIS A 231 -4.57 7.70 1.30
C HIS A 231 -3.64 7.06 2.35
N ASP A 232 -3.23 5.80 2.13
CA ASP A 232 -2.39 5.06 3.08
C ASP A 232 -0.89 5.43 2.99
N ILE A 233 -0.55 6.36 2.11
CA ILE A 233 0.78 6.95 1.96
C ILE A 233 1.04 8.10 2.95
N HIS A 234 0.03 8.55 3.70
CA HIS A 234 0.15 9.65 4.64
C HIS A 234 0.22 9.14 6.09
N PRO A 235 1.29 9.46 6.86
CA PRO A 235 1.39 9.04 8.26
C PRO A 235 0.19 9.46 9.11
N THR A 236 -0.36 10.65 8.86
CA THR A 236 -1.53 11.17 9.59
C THR A 236 -2.80 10.38 9.32
N THR A 237 -2.93 9.77 8.14
CA THR A 237 -4.04 8.85 7.82
C THR A 237 -3.86 7.56 8.58
N VAL A 238 -2.65 7.00 8.55
CA VAL A 238 -2.31 5.75 9.26
C VAL A 238 -2.55 5.89 10.76
N GLU A 239 -2.16 7.01 11.37
CA GLU A 239 -2.45 7.35 12.78
C GLU A 239 -3.95 7.50 13.07
N ALA A 240 -4.78 7.82 12.08
CA ALA A 240 -6.22 7.96 12.23
C ALA A 240 -6.96 6.60 12.14
N VAL A 241 -6.36 5.60 11.49
CA VAL A 241 -6.99 4.28 11.23
C VAL A 241 -7.47 3.57 12.50
N PRO A 242 -6.71 3.49 13.61
CA PRO A 242 -7.20 2.81 14.81
C PRO A 242 -8.49 3.43 15.34
N ARG A 243 -8.51 4.77 15.44
CA ARG A 243 -9.68 5.51 15.95
C ARG A 243 -10.89 5.36 15.03
N LEU A 244 -10.70 5.47 13.71
CA LEU A 244 -11.83 5.37 12.78
C LEU A 244 -12.43 3.96 12.79
N LEU A 245 -11.60 2.92 12.92
CA LEU A 245 -12.08 1.54 13.00
C LEU A 245 -12.87 1.32 14.30
N ASP A 246 -12.30 1.66 15.46
CA ASP A 246 -12.99 1.58 16.76
C ASP A 246 -14.36 2.29 16.76
N GLU A 247 -14.43 3.49 16.16
CA GLU A 247 -15.65 4.27 16.13
C GLU A 247 -16.70 3.73 15.15
N LEU A 248 -16.29 3.15 14.02
CA LEU A 248 -17.19 2.49 13.07
C LEU A 248 -17.72 1.16 13.63
N ASP A 249 -16.88 0.38 14.33
CA ASP A 249 -17.29 -0.83 15.05
C ASP A 249 -18.35 -0.50 16.11
N ARG A 250 -18.11 0.53 16.92
CA ARG A 250 -19.08 0.99 17.94
C ARG A 250 -20.40 1.43 17.32
N LYS A 251 -20.40 1.92 16.07
CA LYS A 251 -21.61 2.29 15.31
C LYS A 251 -22.29 1.10 14.63
N GLY A 252 -21.69 -0.09 14.70
CA GLY A 252 -22.18 -1.34 14.14
C GLY A 252 -22.03 -1.43 12.63
N PHE A 253 -20.96 -0.84 12.07
CA PHE A 253 -20.69 -0.94 10.64
C PHE A 253 -20.13 -2.32 10.27
N THR A 254 -20.31 -2.68 9.01
CA THR A 254 -19.69 -3.86 8.38
C THR A 254 -18.77 -3.35 7.28
N TYR A 255 -17.48 -3.64 7.40
CA TYR A 255 -16.52 -3.31 6.37
C TYR A 255 -16.68 -4.23 5.17
N VAL A 256 -16.73 -3.62 4.00
CA VAL A 256 -16.90 -4.30 2.72
C VAL A 256 -15.95 -3.70 1.68
N THR A 257 -15.57 -4.49 0.68
CA THR A 257 -14.95 -3.91 -0.53
C THR A 257 -15.99 -3.11 -1.32
N VAL A 258 -15.55 -2.31 -2.29
CA VAL A 258 -16.48 -1.54 -3.13
C VAL A 258 -17.39 -2.46 -3.95
N SER A 259 -16.86 -3.56 -4.52
CA SER A 259 -17.69 -4.54 -5.22
C SER A 259 -18.71 -5.22 -4.31
N GLU A 260 -18.31 -5.57 -3.08
CA GLU A 260 -19.22 -6.14 -2.07
C GLU A 260 -20.33 -5.14 -1.67
N LEU A 261 -20.00 -3.85 -1.56
CA LEU A 261 -20.94 -2.77 -1.24
C LEU A 261 -21.99 -2.56 -2.33
N LEU A 262 -21.54 -2.46 -3.59
CA LEU A 262 -22.39 -2.14 -4.74
C LEU A 262 -23.17 -3.36 -5.25
N GLY A 263 -22.68 -4.58 -4.99
CA GLY A 263 -23.28 -5.83 -5.46
C GLY A 263 -23.15 -6.07 -6.97
N GLY A 264 -22.59 -5.11 -7.72
CA GLY A 264 -22.34 -5.16 -9.14
C GLY A 264 -21.99 -3.78 -9.70
N THR A 265 -21.11 -3.74 -10.69
CA THR A 265 -20.71 -2.50 -11.37
C THR A 265 -20.72 -2.67 -12.87
N THR A 266 -20.95 -1.56 -13.58
CA THR A 266 -20.96 -1.52 -15.04
C THR A 266 -19.73 -0.78 -15.55
N PRO A 267 -18.94 -1.34 -16.47
CA PRO A 267 -17.79 -0.65 -17.06
C PRO A 267 -18.17 0.71 -17.67
N GLY A 268 -17.34 1.73 -17.44
CA GLY A 268 -17.58 3.10 -17.88
C GLY A 268 -18.62 3.89 -17.08
N LYS A 269 -19.27 3.28 -16.07
CA LYS A 269 -20.18 3.99 -15.15
C LYS A 269 -19.45 4.46 -13.91
N LYS A 270 -19.97 5.55 -13.32
CA LYS A 270 -19.43 6.22 -12.14
C LYS A 270 -20.28 5.91 -10.91
N TYR A 271 -19.62 5.70 -9.77
CA TYR A 271 -20.26 5.40 -8.50
C TYR A 271 -19.61 6.19 -7.38
N THR A 272 -20.39 6.84 -6.53
CA THR A 272 -19.93 7.56 -5.32
C THR A 272 -20.27 6.81 -4.04
N ASN A 273 -21.32 6.00 -4.07
CA ASN A 273 -21.90 5.24 -2.98
C ASN A 273 -22.81 4.14 -3.56
N ARG A 274 -23.34 3.28 -2.68
CA ARG A 274 -24.40 2.32 -3.00
C ARG A 274 -25.72 2.97 -3.38
#